data_AF-A0A4W6DCI4-F1
#
_entry.id   AF-A0A4W6DCI4-F1
#
_cell.length_a   1.000
_cell.length_b   1.000
_cell.length_c   1.000
_cell.angle_alpha   90.00
_cell.angle_beta   90.00
_cell.angle_gamma   90.00
#
_symmetry.space_group_name_H-M   'P 1'
#
loop_
_entity.id
_entity.type
_entity.pdbx_description
1 polymer ?
#
loop_
_entity_poly.entity_id
_entity_poly.type
_entity_poly.pdbx_seq_one_letter_code
_entity_poly.pdbx_strand_id
1 'polypeptide(L)'
;MANNNHRKLSAGQRCQIGLDFYEFLKETDRASIINRLQLRDIYNDDFRRRTPGTKDPNFGSVLYALKTHGKITRRRDNIYFNASVRDLYVDQWHTPRNCQPQAVQNGASSPAPAHTSPDEADTGVRARRKLASLLMTKLKTERAQFISDKHGISITSNSDQHFQNGTLKLCVEGTYEYTVSLNVKNTGTAPVYFTYYTPLQWLKYLNLQDEHKVTKANPLTLNPGDSYEIKVYFCCHWVGFYPATLAFEFKPDLGPSSTSFHIVRFIEAQCMGSLGVELAPVAPYKPRSLPVWTPEVNCKIVDGQPPEGLSVMHLQNVVPLRDYRIPPDTNQLISLLKQPSPCRDRRRALLESPLSWENYTEKMQLLLYLEELQMEVDIKKYNIPNNDKEYATMVRDPVNKKLLVLEVPGVSENRPSVLRGDKLLVCPIGEKGVKYCGYVHSVQLDSVKLGFSSKLLDSFIDGMKFSVEFTVNRLTLRLQHRAAELAATKRLGKVLFPAAPAYVSQQIELPNLRLFDSKLDGNKEQSQAVQHIVAGSSKPAPYLVFGPPGTGKTVTLVEAIKQIEKTQASCHILACAPLQQRC
;
A
#
# COMPACT_ATOMS: atom_id res chain seq x y z
N MET A 1 36.00 -16.18 -37.07
CA MET A 1 34.58 -15.78 -37.27
C MET A 1 33.94 -15.54 -35.91
N ALA A 2 33.96 -14.29 -35.44
CA ALA A 2 33.39 -13.91 -34.15
C ALA A 2 31.89 -13.61 -34.32
N ASN A 3 31.05 -14.33 -33.59
CA ASN A 3 29.60 -14.28 -33.70
C ASN A 3 29.06 -13.01 -33.01
N ASN A 4 28.76 -11.98 -33.81
CA ASN A 4 28.20 -10.71 -33.35
C ASN A 4 26.72 -10.89 -32.95
N ASN A 5 26.47 -11.37 -31.73
CA ASN A 5 25.12 -11.45 -31.17
C ASN A 5 24.61 -10.05 -30.77
N HIS A 6 24.01 -9.34 -31.72
CA HIS A 6 23.26 -8.11 -31.46
C HIS A 6 22.07 -8.39 -30.52
N ARG A 7 22.15 -7.90 -29.27
CA ARG A 7 21.02 -7.91 -28.32
C ARG A 7 19.83 -7.13 -28.91
N LYS A 8 18.77 -7.82 -29.35
CA LYS A 8 17.52 -7.19 -29.80
C LYS A 8 16.82 -6.54 -28.59
N LEU A 9 16.51 -5.25 -28.66
CA LEU A 9 15.74 -4.51 -27.64
C LEU A 9 14.38 -5.18 -27.38
N SER A 10 13.97 -5.28 -26.12
CA SER A 10 12.68 -5.87 -25.71
C SER A 10 11.50 -4.98 -26.10
N ALA A 11 10.28 -5.54 -26.13
CA ALA A 11 9.06 -4.79 -26.45
C ALA A 11 8.80 -3.64 -25.45
N GLY A 12 9.10 -3.86 -24.16
CA GLY A 12 9.01 -2.83 -23.12
C GLY A 12 10.02 -1.70 -23.33
N GLN A 13 11.26 -2.02 -23.69
CA GLN A 13 12.29 -1.02 -23.99
C GLN A 13 11.91 -0.16 -25.22
N ARG A 14 11.30 -0.75 -26.24
CA ARG A 14 10.81 -0.01 -27.42
C ARG A 14 9.59 0.85 -27.10
N CYS A 15 8.70 0.38 -26.23
CA CYS A 15 7.57 1.18 -25.75
C CYS A 15 8.08 2.40 -24.98
N GLN A 16 9.11 2.23 -24.16
CA GLN A 16 9.72 3.32 -23.41
C GLN A 16 10.33 4.39 -24.33
N ILE A 17 11.09 3.97 -25.34
CA ILE A 17 11.64 4.89 -26.37
C ILE A 17 10.52 5.67 -27.08
N GLY A 18 9.35 5.07 -27.24
CA GLY A 18 8.18 5.74 -27.81
C GLY A 18 7.52 6.76 -26.90
N LEU A 19 7.57 6.57 -25.58
CA LEU A 19 7.14 7.57 -24.61
C LEU A 19 8.13 8.73 -24.54
N ASP A 20 9.43 8.42 -24.57
CA ASP A 20 10.49 9.44 -24.60
C ASP A 20 10.39 10.31 -25.88
N PHE A 21 9.95 9.72 -27.00
CA PHE A 21 9.68 10.46 -28.24
C PHE A 21 8.48 11.41 -28.10
N TYR A 22 7.44 11.00 -27.39
CA TYR A 22 6.28 11.87 -27.14
C TYR A 22 6.65 13.05 -26.23
N GLU A 23 7.53 12.83 -25.25
CA GLU A 23 8.06 13.87 -24.37
C GLU A 23 8.92 14.88 -25.16
N PHE A 24 9.78 14.41 -26.07
CA PHE A 24 10.51 15.28 -27.00
C PHE A 24 9.57 16.16 -27.86
N LEU A 25 8.43 15.62 -28.31
CA LEU A 25 7.43 16.39 -29.04
C LEU A 25 6.76 17.45 -28.15
N LYS A 26 6.57 17.20 -26.85
CA LYS A 26 6.05 18.23 -25.93
C LYS A 26 7.05 19.35 -25.71
N GLU A 27 8.32 19.02 -25.49
CA GLU A 27 9.37 20.01 -25.23
C GLU A 27 9.70 20.89 -26.43
N THR A 28 9.43 20.39 -27.64
CA THR A 28 9.61 21.15 -28.89
C THR A 28 8.32 21.82 -29.38
N ASP A 29 7.25 21.84 -28.57
CA ASP A 29 5.91 22.35 -28.92
C ASP A 29 5.28 21.69 -30.16
N ARG A 30 5.70 20.46 -30.49
CA ARG A 30 5.26 19.64 -31.62
C ARG A 30 4.27 18.54 -31.23
N ALA A 31 3.79 18.51 -29.99
CA ALA A 31 2.88 17.47 -29.49
C ALA A 31 1.47 17.47 -30.13
N SER A 32 1.12 18.52 -30.86
CA SER A 32 -0.11 18.63 -31.66
C SER A 32 -0.04 17.89 -33.00
N ILE A 33 1.15 17.47 -33.44
CA ILE A 33 1.35 16.74 -34.70
C ILE A 33 0.82 15.32 -34.55
N ILE A 34 -0.19 14.98 -35.36
CA ILE A 34 -0.83 13.65 -35.37
C ILE A 34 -0.52 12.83 -36.62
N ASN A 35 0.03 13.44 -37.68
CA ASN A 35 0.28 12.76 -38.95
C ASN A 35 1.46 11.78 -38.83
N ARG A 36 1.25 10.53 -39.26
CA ARG A 36 2.22 9.44 -39.12
C ARG A 36 3.51 9.66 -39.90
N LEU A 37 3.46 10.25 -41.10
CA LEU A 37 4.65 10.48 -41.91
C LEU A 37 5.49 11.60 -41.30
N GLN A 38 4.85 12.69 -40.88
CA GLN A 38 5.54 13.78 -40.18
C GLN A 38 6.17 13.29 -38.86
N LEU A 39 5.45 12.51 -38.06
CA LEU A 39 6.00 11.91 -36.83
C LEU A 39 7.16 10.95 -37.11
N ARG A 40 7.13 10.22 -38.24
CA ARG A 40 8.21 9.33 -38.65
C ARG A 40 9.46 10.11 -39.03
N ASP A 41 9.28 11.20 -39.76
CA ASP A 41 10.37 12.01 -40.28
C ASP A 41 11.03 12.75 -39.10
N ILE A 42 10.24 13.39 -38.21
CA ILE A 42 10.73 13.94 -36.93
C ILE A 42 11.44 12.88 -36.08
N TYR A 43 10.90 11.66 -36.00
CA TYR A 43 11.56 10.58 -35.25
C TYR A 43 12.92 10.23 -35.85
N ASN A 44 13.04 10.13 -37.17
CA ASN A 44 14.26 9.67 -37.82
C ASN A 44 15.33 10.75 -37.93
N ASP A 45 14.93 12.00 -38.09
CA ASP A 45 15.82 13.11 -38.38
C ASP A 45 16.25 13.80 -37.08
N ASP A 46 15.32 14.02 -36.14
CA ASP A 46 15.57 14.84 -34.95
C ASP A 46 15.75 14.00 -33.66
N PHE A 47 15.22 12.77 -33.59
CA PHE A 47 15.19 11.99 -32.35
C PHE A 47 16.03 10.70 -32.37
N ARG A 48 16.21 10.08 -33.53
CA ARG A 48 16.87 8.77 -33.66
C ARG A 48 18.38 8.93 -33.81
N ARG A 49 19.14 8.41 -32.84
CA ARG A 49 20.61 8.41 -32.93
C ARG A 49 21.12 7.22 -33.75
N ARG A 50 22.02 7.48 -34.70
CA ARG A 50 22.74 6.46 -35.48
C ARG A 50 24.24 6.51 -35.17
N THR A 51 24.64 6.10 -33.96
CA THR A 51 26.07 5.97 -33.61
C THR A 51 26.58 4.54 -33.84
N PRO A 52 27.88 4.36 -34.15
CA PRO A 52 28.46 3.02 -34.31
C PRO A 52 28.48 2.28 -32.96
N GLY A 53 27.66 1.24 -32.82
CA GLY A 53 27.63 0.35 -31.64
C GLY A 53 26.25 0.15 -31.00
N THR A 54 25.32 1.09 -31.15
CA THR A 54 23.93 0.99 -30.65
C THR A 54 22.93 1.49 -31.70
N LYS A 55 22.11 0.58 -32.26
CA LYS A 55 21.07 0.95 -33.22
C LYS A 55 19.75 1.21 -32.50
N ASP A 56 19.33 2.47 -32.46
CA ASP A 56 17.99 2.84 -32.03
C ASP A 56 16.92 2.12 -32.89
N PRO A 57 15.81 1.67 -32.28
CA PRO A 57 14.76 0.95 -32.98
C PRO A 57 14.13 1.83 -34.07
N ASN A 58 13.68 1.21 -35.15
CA ASN A 58 13.00 1.94 -36.22
C ASN A 58 11.63 2.45 -35.73
N PHE A 59 11.16 3.56 -36.32
CA PHE A 59 9.89 4.18 -35.94
C PHE A 59 8.71 3.19 -35.95
N GLY A 60 8.65 2.30 -36.94
CA GLY A 60 7.61 1.28 -37.04
C GLY A 60 7.56 0.32 -35.85
N SER A 61 8.73 -0.09 -35.34
CA SER A 61 8.86 -1.00 -34.20
C SER A 61 8.53 -0.32 -32.87
N VAL A 62 8.80 0.98 -32.74
CA VAL A 62 8.39 1.80 -31.61
C VAL A 62 6.88 2.01 -31.62
N LEU A 63 6.31 2.33 -32.79
CA LEU A 63 4.87 2.50 -32.96
C LEU A 63 4.11 1.20 -32.68
N TYR A 64 4.64 0.06 -33.13
CA TYR A 64 4.10 -1.25 -32.80
C TYR A 64 4.11 -1.50 -31.29
N ALA A 65 5.24 -1.25 -30.62
CA ALA A 65 5.35 -1.41 -29.18
C ALA A 65 4.37 -0.51 -28.40
N LEU A 66 4.26 0.77 -28.78
CA LEU A 66 3.29 1.70 -28.18
C LEU A 66 1.85 1.24 -28.38
N LYS A 67 1.51 0.72 -29.56
CA LYS A 67 0.17 0.19 -29.85
C LYS A 67 -0.13 -1.05 -28.99
N THR A 68 0.80 -2.00 -28.93
CA THR A 68 0.62 -3.25 -28.17
C THR A 68 0.48 -3.00 -26.67
N HIS A 69 1.09 -1.94 -26.14
CA HIS A 69 0.94 -1.54 -24.73
C HIS A 69 -0.21 -0.53 -24.49
N GLY A 70 -1.10 -0.32 -25.47
CA GLY A 70 -2.28 0.55 -25.33
C GLY A 70 -1.97 2.03 -25.13
N LYS A 71 -0.78 2.49 -25.56
CA LYS A 71 -0.30 3.87 -25.38
C LYS A 71 -0.74 4.81 -26.51
N ILE A 72 -1.02 4.26 -27.70
CA ILE A 72 -1.50 5.02 -28.85
C ILE A 72 -2.70 4.34 -29.50
N THR A 73 -3.54 5.15 -30.14
CA THR A 73 -4.59 4.70 -31.05
C THR A 73 -4.26 5.19 -32.46
N ARG A 74 -4.20 4.27 -33.42
CA ARG A 74 -4.00 4.61 -34.83
C ARG A 74 -5.35 4.66 -35.54
N ARG A 75 -5.68 5.78 -36.18
CA ARG A 75 -6.81 5.90 -37.11
C ARG A 75 -6.28 6.34 -38.47
N ARG A 76 -6.32 5.45 -39.47
CA ARG A 76 -5.74 5.66 -40.81
C ARG A 76 -4.26 6.07 -40.73
N ASP A 77 -3.92 7.28 -41.18
CA ASP A 77 -2.57 7.85 -41.14
C ASP A 77 -2.34 8.82 -39.99
N ASN A 78 -3.29 8.93 -39.06
CA ASN A 78 -3.13 9.70 -37.83
C ASN A 78 -2.86 8.80 -36.63
N ILE A 79 -1.93 9.22 -35.78
CA ILE A 79 -1.56 8.59 -34.52
C ILE A 79 -2.02 9.50 -33.39
N TYR A 80 -2.87 8.98 -32.51
CA TYR A 80 -3.34 9.67 -31.32
C TYR A 80 -2.68 9.04 -30.11
N PHE A 81 -1.94 9.83 -29.33
CA PHE A 81 -1.49 9.40 -28.01
C PHE A 81 -2.71 9.37 -27.06
N ASN A 82 -2.91 8.23 -26.39
CA ASN A 82 -4.05 8.04 -25.51
C ASN A 82 -3.95 8.98 -24.29
N ALA A 83 -5.08 9.28 -23.63
CA ALA A 83 -5.10 10.14 -22.43
C ALA A 83 -4.09 9.65 -21.38
N SER A 84 -3.96 8.33 -21.23
CA SER A 84 -2.91 7.73 -20.41
C SER A 84 -1.54 8.30 -20.74
N VAL A 85 -1.11 8.38 -22.01
CA VAL A 85 0.22 8.93 -22.38
C VAL A 85 0.31 10.44 -22.26
N ARG A 86 -0.79 11.15 -22.52
CA ARG A 86 -0.84 12.62 -22.34
C ARG A 86 -0.71 13.02 -20.88
N ASP A 87 -1.18 12.16 -19.98
CA ASP A 87 -1.32 12.37 -18.53
C ASP A 87 -0.36 11.50 -17.67
N LEU A 88 0.63 10.82 -18.26
CA LEU A 88 1.39 9.75 -17.57
C LEU A 88 2.60 10.27 -16.76
N TYR A 89 2.36 10.49 -15.47
CA TYR A 89 2.83 9.59 -14.42
C TYR A 89 1.84 9.64 -13.25
N VAL A 90 1.10 8.55 -13.08
CA VAL A 90 0.16 8.30 -11.98
C VAL A 90 0.65 7.04 -11.29
N ASP A 91 1.52 7.24 -10.30
CA ASP A 91 1.66 6.44 -9.09
C ASP A 91 1.70 7.52 -8.00
N GLN A 92 0.76 7.64 -7.07
CA GLN A 92 0.40 6.66 -6.08
C GLN A 92 -1.05 6.93 -5.58
N TRP A 93 -1.84 5.87 -5.44
CA TRP A 93 -3.13 5.78 -4.73
C TRP A 93 -4.33 6.65 -5.22
N HIS A 94 -5.34 5.93 -5.72
CA HIS A 94 -6.74 6.33 -5.96
C HIS A 94 -7.09 7.34 -7.07
N THR A 95 -8.12 6.97 -7.84
CA THR A 95 -8.85 7.81 -8.82
C THR A 95 -10.06 8.45 -8.13
N PRO A 96 -10.57 9.58 -8.65
CA PRO A 96 -11.90 9.50 -9.27
C PRO A 96 -11.90 10.02 -10.72
N ARG A 97 -12.74 9.37 -11.55
CA ARG A 97 -13.12 9.86 -12.88
C ARG A 97 -14.11 11.01 -12.74
N ASN A 98 -13.81 12.14 -13.38
CA ASN A 98 -14.68 12.92 -14.27
C ASN A 98 -14.23 14.39 -14.26
N CYS A 99 -13.77 14.89 -15.40
CA CYS A 99 -13.98 16.27 -15.83
C CYS A 99 -13.66 16.37 -17.33
N GLN A 100 -14.58 16.94 -18.10
CA GLN A 100 -14.40 17.29 -19.50
C GLN A 100 -13.49 18.54 -19.59
N PRO A 101 -12.56 18.63 -20.55
CA PRO A 101 -11.89 19.90 -20.85
C PRO A 101 -12.71 20.73 -21.85
N GLN A 102 -13.12 21.94 -21.46
CA GLN A 102 -13.42 23.04 -22.39
C GLN A 102 -12.10 23.60 -22.94
N ALA A 103 -12.14 24.00 -24.20
CA ALA A 103 -11.03 24.60 -24.93
C ALA A 103 -10.88 26.09 -24.63
N VAL A 104 -9.65 26.57 -24.49
CA VAL A 104 -9.31 27.98 -24.74
C VAL A 104 -7.98 28.03 -25.52
N GLN A 105 -8.04 28.72 -26.64
CA GLN A 105 -6.95 29.02 -27.56
C GLN A 105 -6.12 30.23 -27.07
N ASN A 106 -4.96 30.41 -27.74
CA ASN A 106 -4.10 31.59 -27.87
C ASN A 106 -2.71 31.36 -27.24
N GLY A 107 -1.58 31.66 -27.89
CA GLY A 107 -1.35 32.36 -29.15
C GLY A 107 0.09 32.09 -29.62
N ALA A 108 0.31 32.40 -30.89
CA ALA A 108 1.45 32.04 -31.71
C ALA A 108 2.79 32.67 -31.29
N SER A 109 3.89 31.97 -31.58
CA SER A 109 4.94 32.47 -32.49
C SER A 109 6.00 31.38 -32.74
N SER A 110 6.17 31.00 -34.00
CA SER A 110 7.42 30.36 -34.48
C SER A 110 8.45 31.47 -34.79
N PRO A 111 9.75 31.14 -34.81
CA PRO A 111 10.34 30.91 -36.14
C PRO A 111 11.32 29.73 -36.24
N ALA A 112 11.28 29.13 -37.44
CA ALA A 112 12.25 28.42 -38.29
C ALA A 112 13.57 27.77 -37.75
N PRO A 113 14.07 26.72 -38.43
CA PRO A 113 15.02 25.75 -37.88
C PRO A 113 16.48 26.18 -38.07
N ALA A 114 17.30 26.04 -37.02
CA ALA A 114 18.75 26.10 -37.10
C ALA A 114 19.35 24.70 -36.95
N HIS A 115 20.33 24.39 -37.80
CA HIS A 115 21.08 23.14 -37.82
C HIS A 115 21.74 22.84 -36.47
N THR A 116 21.50 21.65 -35.93
CA THR A 116 21.96 21.26 -34.60
C THR A 116 23.28 20.49 -34.65
N SER A 117 24.23 20.95 -33.84
CA SER A 117 25.58 20.43 -33.69
C SER A 117 25.63 19.21 -32.75
N PRO A 118 26.72 18.42 -32.74
CA PRO A 118 26.81 17.14 -32.03
C PRO A 118 26.68 17.21 -30.49
N ASP A 119 26.81 18.39 -29.89
CA ASP A 119 26.73 18.58 -28.43
C ASP A 119 25.30 18.58 -27.86
N GLU A 120 24.27 18.69 -28.70
CA GLU A 120 22.87 18.50 -28.26
C GLU A 120 22.53 17.04 -27.89
N ALA A 121 23.42 16.09 -28.18
CA ALA A 121 23.18 14.67 -27.89
C ALA A 121 23.10 14.36 -26.37
N ASP A 122 23.57 15.25 -25.50
CA ASP A 122 23.65 15.05 -24.04
C ASP A 122 22.55 15.78 -23.22
N THR A 123 21.65 16.52 -23.87
CA THR A 123 20.57 17.30 -23.20
C THR A 123 19.16 16.73 -23.39
N GLY A 124 18.97 15.79 -24.33
CA GLY A 124 17.66 15.21 -24.62
C GLY A 124 17.02 14.44 -23.45
N VAL A 125 15.69 14.28 -23.50
CA VAL A 125 14.84 13.55 -22.52
C VAL A 125 15.49 12.24 -22.01
N ARG A 126 16.07 11.45 -22.93
CA ARG A 126 16.70 10.16 -22.62
C ARG A 126 17.96 10.30 -21.74
N ALA A 127 18.74 11.37 -21.91
CA ALA A 127 19.90 11.64 -21.08
C ALA A 127 19.48 12.04 -19.65
N ARG A 128 18.48 12.92 -19.51
CA ARG A 128 17.90 13.29 -18.22
C ARG A 128 17.32 12.08 -17.46
N ARG A 129 16.57 11.20 -18.14
CA ARG A 129 15.99 10.00 -17.52
C ARG A 129 17.05 8.98 -17.08
N LYS A 130 18.12 8.78 -17.87
CA LYS A 130 19.25 7.94 -17.48
C LYS A 130 19.96 8.49 -16.25
N LEU A 131 20.17 9.81 -16.21
CA LEU A 131 20.79 10.48 -15.07
C LEU A 131 19.90 10.39 -13.83
N ALA A 132 18.58 10.59 -13.96
CA ALA A 132 17.64 10.42 -12.86
C ALA A 132 17.61 8.99 -12.33
N SER A 133 17.64 7.99 -13.22
CA SER A 133 17.73 6.57 -12.82
C SER A 133 19.04 6.24 -12.10
N LEU A 134 20.16 6.82 -12.55
CA LEU A 134 21.46 6.65 -11.90
C LEU A 134 21.45 7.27 -10.50
N LEU A 135 20.99 8.51 -10.38
CA LEU A 135 20.87 9.23 -9.11
C LEU A 135 19.93 8.51 -8.15
N MET A 136 18.77 8.03 -8.62
CA MET A 136 17.84 7.22 -7.82
C MET A 136 18.46 5.92 -7.32
N THR A 137 19.35 5.29 -8.09
CA THR A 137 20.06 4.08 -7.65
C THR A 137 21.11 4.41 -6.60
N LYS A 138 21.91 5.47 -6.82
CA LYS A 138 22.94 5.92 -5.86
C LYS A 138 22.32 6.44 -4.56
N LEU A 139 21.15 7.08 -4.61
CA LEU A 139 20.44 7.53 -3.41
C LEU A 139 20.00 6.38 -2.49
N LYS A 140 19.90 5.14 -3.00
CA LYS A 140 19.61 3.97 -2.16
C LYS A 140 20.81 3.52 -1.33
N THR A 141 22.02 3.72 -1.84
CA THR A 141 23.28 3.27 -1.20
C THR A 141 24.01 4.39 -0.47
N GLU A 142 23.99 5.61 -1.00
CA GLU A 142 24.84 6.74 -0.60
C GLU A 142 24.01 7.99 -0.23
N ARG A 143 22.82 7.78 0.37
CA ARG A 143 21.83 8.84 0.64
C ARG A 143 22.41 10.09 1.31
N ALA A 144 23.25 9.92 2.33
CA ALA A 144 23.80 11.03 3.11
C ALA A 144 24.66 11.99 2.26
N GLN A 145 25.46 11.47 1.34
CA GLN A 145 26.38 12.26 0.51
C GLN A 145 25.67 13.12 -0.54
N PHE A 146 24.52 12.66 -1.03
CA PHE A 146 23.72 13.42 -1.99
C PHE A 146 22.83 14.47 -1.33
N ILE A 147 22.50 14.29 -0.05
CA ILE A 147 21.67 15.23 0.71
C ILE A 147 22.50 16.32 1.39
N SER A 148 23.73 16.02 1.83
CA SER A 148 24.57 17.01 2.49
C SER A 148 24.93 18.18 1.56
N ASP A 149 24.97 19.38 2.14
CA ASP A 149 25.67 20.51 1.53
C ASP A 149 27.14 20.14 1.31
N LYS A 150 27.68 20.52 0.15
CA LYS A 150 29.05 20.15 -0.23
C LYS A 150 29.65 21.13 -1.21
N HIS A 151 30.98 21.17 -1.23
CA HIS A 151 31.77 22.04 -2.11
C HIS A 151 31.39 23.52 -2.02
N GLY A 152 31.02 23.99 -0.82
CA GLY A 152 30.66 25.38 -0.58
C GLY A 152 29.28 25.79 -1.11
N ILE A 153 28.42 24.85 -1.51
CA ILE A 153 27.04 25.15 -1.90
C ILE A 153 26.06 24.71 -0.81
N SER A 154 25.17 25.63 -0.42
CA SER A 154 24.05 25.35 0.48
C SER A 154 22.72 25.68 -0.19
N ILE A 155 21.74 24.79 -0.02
CA ILE A 155 20.38 24.98 -0.53
C ILE A 155 19.41 25.07 0.65
N THR A 156 18.79 26.24 0.79
CA THR A 156 17.88 26.61 1.89
C THR A 156 16.51 27.02 1.37
N SER A 157 15.52 27.13 2.24
CA SER A 157 14.18 27.62 1.91
C SER A 157 13.90 28.90 2.70
N ASN A 158 13.10 29.81 2.13
CA ASN A 158 12.62 31.02 2.78
C ASN A 158 11.42 30.81 3.73
N SER A 159 10.88 29.58 3.80
CA SER A 159 9.76 29.28 4.71
C SER A 159 10.20 29.15 6.17
N ASP A 160 9.26 29.28 7.11
CA ASP A 160 9.47 29.05 8.55
C ASP A 160 9.99 27.64 8.90
N GLN A 161 10.01 26.74 7.90
CA GLN A 161 10.48 25.36 8.02
C GLN A 161 11.83 25.18 7.32
N HIS A 162 12.85 24.82 8.10
CA HIS A 162 14.16 24.46 7.57
C HIS A 162 14.20 23.02 7.04
N PHE A 163 15.09 22.75 6.08
CA PHE A 163 15.35 21.39 5.61
C PHE A 163 15.83 20.49 6.76
N GLN A 164 15.08 19.44 7.09
CA GLN A 164 15.49 18.40 8.03
C GLN A 164 15.91 17.16 7.23
N ASN A 165 17.18 16.74 7.35
CA ASN A 165 17.75 15.64 6.57
C ASN A 165 17.47 15.76 5.05
N GLY A 166 17.63 16.98 4.51
CA GLY A 166 17.41 17.27 3.09
C GLY A 166 15.95 17.35 2.66
N THR A 167 15.02 17.28 3.60
CA THR A 167 13.58 17.26 3.32
C THR A 167 12.92 18.54 3.84
N LEU A 168 12.21 19.22 2.95
CA LEU A 168 11.36 20.35 3.26
C LEU A 168 9.93 19.84 3.37
N LYS A 169 9.33 19.98 4.54
CA LYS A 169 7.92 19.67 4.74
C LYS A 169 7.10 20.92 4.47
N LEU A 170 5.96 20.77 3.82
CA LEU A 170 5.02 21.86 3.56
C LEU A 170 3.64 21.37 4.03
N CYS A 171 3.09 22.00 5.07
CA CYS A 171 1.72 21.74 5.49
C CYS A 171 0.82 22.78 4.83
N VAL A 172 -0.05 22.34 3.93
CA VAL A 172 -0.92 23.22 3.17
C VAL A 172 -2.35 23.02 3.67
N GLU A 173 -2.85 24.02 4.39
CA GLU A 173 -4.18 24.03 5.01
C GLU A 173 -5.14 24.90 4.21
N GLY A 174 -6.21 24.31 3.68
CA GLY A 174 -7.36 25.03 3.10
C GLY A 174 -7.13 25.66 1.71
N THR A 175 -5.96 26.21 1.42
CA THR A 175 -5.62 26.77 0.10
C THR A 175 -4.88 25.70 -0.68
N TYR A 176 -5.50 25.08 -1.69
CA TYR A 176 -4.86 24.06 -2.52
C TYR A 176 -3.65 24.56 -3.35
N GLU A 177 -3.16 25.76 -3.06
CA GLU A 177 -2.03 26.44 -3.67
C GLU A 177 -1.06 26.90 -2.58
N TYR A 178 0.24 26.74 -2.84
CA TYR A 178 1.31 27.18 -1.94
C TYR A 178 2.55 27.55 -2.75
N THR A 179 3.26 28.61 -2.35
CA THR A 179 4.50 29.02 -3.03
C THR A 179 5.65 29.03 -2.04
N VAL A 180 6.77 28.41 -2.41
CA VAL A 180 8.00 28.40 -1.61
C VAL A 180 9.20 28.75 -2.48
N SER A 181 10.17 29.47 -1.94
CA SER A 181 11.41 29.75 -2.65
C SER A 181 12.56 28.90 -2.11
N LEU A 182 13.35 28.36 -3.02
CA LEU A 182 14.61 27.67 -2.75
C LEU A 182 15.77 28.60 -3.07
N ASN A 183 16.64 28.82 -2.09
CA ASN A 183 17.82 29.66 -2.22
C ASN A 183 19.07 28.80 -2.33
N VAL A 184 19.72 28.85 -3.48
CA VAL A 184 21.00 28.21 -3.76
C VAL A 184 22.10 29.23 -3.51
N LYS A 185 22.88 29.05 -2.45
CA LYS A 185 23.92 30.00 -2.02
C LYS A 185 25.31 29.39 -2.10
N ASN A 186 26.27 30.15 -2.63
CA ASN A 186 27.68 29.81 -2.54
C ASN A 186 28.27 30.38 -1.23
N THR A 187 28.54 29.50 -0.27
CA THR A 187 29.22 29.78 1.01
C THR A 187 30.70 29.41 0.97
N GLY A 188 31.22 28.99 -0.18
CA GLY A 188 32.63 28.66 -0.39
C GLY A 188 33.50 29.88 -0.67
N THR A 189 34.77 29.63 -1.00
CA THR A 189 35.78 30.65 -1.31
C THR A 189 36.10 30.77 -2.80
N ALA A 190 35.54 29.89 -3.64
CA ALA A 190 35.76 29.84 -5.08
C ALA A 190 34.42 29.93 -5.83
N PRO A 191 34.41 30.46 -7.07
CA PRO A 191 33.21 30.46 -7.90
C PRO A 191 32.82 29.02 -8.29
N VAL A 192 31.51 28.78 -8.36
CA VAL A 192 30.94 27.48 -8.75
C VAL A 192 29.88 27.71 -9.81
N TYR A 193 29.84 26.87 -10.83
CA TYR A 193 28.84 26.94 -11.90
C TYR A 193 27.65 26.07 -11.56
N PHE A 194 26.49 26.70 -11.38
CA PHE A 194 25.21 26.02 -11.29
C PHE A 194 24.73 25.68 -12.70
N THR A 195 24.76 24.40 -13.06
CA THR A 195 24.56 23.98 -14.45
C THR A 195 23.12 23.69 -14.76
N TYR A 196 22.41 22.94 -13.92
CA TYR A 196 20.98 22.71 -14.09
C TYR A 196 20.35 22.12 -12.83
N TYR A 197 19.02 22.18 -12.72
CA TYR A 197 18.26 21.42 -11.75
C TYR A 197 17.13 20.63 -12.43
N THR A 198 16.81 19.45 -11.92
CA THR A 198 15.74 18.62 -12.51
C THR A 198 15.01 17.82 -11.45
N PRO A 199 13.70 17.60 -11.60
CA PRO A 199 13.01 16.64 -10.78
C PRO A 199 13.37 15.21 -11.19
N LEU A 200 13.63 14.36 -10.20
CA LEU A 200 13.95 12.95 -10.43
C LEU A 200 12.71 12.08 -10.68
N GLN A 201 11.52 12.67 -10.49
CA GLN A 201 10.20 12.08 -10.75
C GLN A 201 9.30 13.14 -11.41
N TRP A 202 8.26 12.71 -12.11
CA TRP A 202 7.36 13.65 -12.78
C TRP A 202 6.62 14.53 -11.75
N LEU A 203 6.78 15.85 -11.87
CA LEU A 203 6.09 16.82 -11.01
C LEU A 203 4.75 17.20 -11.65
N LYS A 204 3.66 16.58 -11.18
CA LYS A 204 2.31 16.91 -11.68
C LYS A 204 1.71 18.17 -11.05
N TYR A 205 2.14 18.48 -9.82
CA TYR A 205 1.53 19.50 -8.97
C TYR A 205 2.52 20.59 -8.54
N LEU A 206 3.76 20.53 -9.05
CA LEU A 206 4.83 21.46 -8.72
C LEU A 206 5.37 22.07 -10.02
N ASN A 207 5.41 23.40 -10.06
CA ASN A 207 6.01 24.15 -11.14
C ASN A 207 7.21 24.94 -10.59
N LEU A 208 8.34 24.90 -11.30
CA LEU A 208 9.58 25.54 -10.91
C LEU A 208 9.83 26.72 -11.86
N GLN A 209 10.11 27.90 -11.30
CA GLN A 209 10.45 29.08 -12.07
C GLN A 209 11.71 29.73 -11.51
N ASP A 210 12.62 30.06 -12.41
CA ASP A 210 13.88 30.74 -12.09
C ASP A 210 14.15 31.81 -13.16
N GLU A 211 14.69 32.97 -12.74
CA GLU A 211 14.82 34.14 -13.62
C GLU A 211 15.86 33.96 -14.75
N HIS A 212 16.88 33.14 -14.51
CA HIS A 212 18.03 32.97 -15.40
C HIS A 212 17.83 31.80 -16.37
N LYS A 213 16.79 30.97 -16.15
CA LYS A 213 16.49 29.73 -16.87
C LYS A 213 17.74 28.85 -16.94
N VAL A 214 18.28 28.52 -15.78
CA VAL A 214 19.53 27.78 -15.65
C VAL A 214 19.43 26.42 -16.33
N THR A 215 20.28 26.21 -17.34
CA THR A 215 20.35 24.94 -18.09
C THR A 215 21.80 24.61 -18.41
N LYS A 216 22.09 23.37 -18.80
CA LYS A 216 23.46 22.99 -19.19
C LYS A 216 24.04 23.86 -20.31
N ALA A 217 23.18 24.45 -21.14
CA ALA A 217 23.55 25.39 -22.20
C ALA A 217 23.66 26.85 -21.71
N ASN A 218 23.03 27.18 -20.58
CA ASN A 218 23.07 28.48 -19.93
C ASN A 218 23.37 28.33 -18.42
N PRO A 219 24.60 27.95 -18.04
CA PRO A 219 24.99 27.77 -16.65
C PRO A 219 25.15 29.11 -15.93
N LEU A 220 24.71 29.19 -14.67
CA LEU A 220 24.85 30.37 -13.84
C LEU A 220 26.14 30.30 -13.01
N THR A 221 26.98 31.33 -13.09
CA THR A 221 28.16 31.47 -12.23
C THR A 221 27.74 32.03 -10.87
N LEU A 222 28.01 31.27 -9.80
CA LEU A 222 27.80 31.71 -8.42
C LEU A 222 29.15 32.06 -7.79
N ASN A 223 29.43 33.35 -7.59
CA ASN A 223 30.62 33.78 -6.87
C ASN A 223 30.45 33.57 -5.36
N PRO A 224 31.54 33.54 -4.58
CA PRO A 224 31.47 33.49 -3.12
C PRO A 224 30.53 34.56 -2.55
N GLY A 225 29.50 34.14 -1.84
CA GLY A 225 28.47 35.01 -1.26
C GLY A 225 27.19 35.16 -2.09
N ASP A 226 27.22 34.82 -3.39
CA ASP A 226 26.06 34.92 -4.27
C ASP A 226 24.96 33.93 -3.85
N SER A 227 23.70 34.37 -3.99
CA SER A 227 22.52 33.57 -3.74
C SER A 227 21.57 33.66 -4.92
N TYR A 228 20.99 32.53 -5.30
CA TYR A 228 20.08 32.41 -6.43
C TYR A 228 18.75 31.80 -5.99
N GLU A 229 17.65 32.47 -6.32
CA GLU A 229 16.30 32.09 -5.91
C GLU A 229 15.58 31.28 -7.02
N ILE A 230 14.99 30.16 -6.65
CA ILE A 230 14.12 29.34 -7.49
C ILE A 230 12.75 29.26 -6.82
N LYS A 231 11.71 29.75 -7.49
CA LYS A 231 10.33 29.73 -7.00
C LYS A 231 9.67 28.40 -7.33
N VAL A 232 9.05 27.80 -6.33
CA VAL A 232 8.34 26.53 -6.42
C VAL A 232 6.87 26.78 -6.13
N TYR A 233 6.04 26.65 -7.16
CA TYR A 233 4.60 26.77 -7.07
C TYR A 233 3.98 25.39 -6.95
N PHE A 234 3.31 25.13 -5.83
CA PHE A 234 2.54 23.93 -5.59
C PHE A 234 1.05 24.21 -5.80
N CYS A 235 0.37 23.40 -6.61
CA CYS A 235 -1.08 23.47 -6.82
C CYS A 235 -1.66 22.05 -6.90
N CYS A 236 -2.63 21.73 -6.03
CA CYS A 236 -3.31 20.45 -5.98
C CYS A 236 -4.84 20.64 -6.03
N HIS A 237 -5.60 19.55 -6.06
CA HIS A 237 -7.07 19.59 -6.06
C HIS A 237 -7.68 18.61 -5.05
N TRP A 238 -6.83 17.86 -4.34
CA TRP A 238 -7.22 16.76 -3.48
C TRP A 238 -6.37 16.76 -2.21
N VAL A 239 -6.96 16.28 -1.12
CA VAL A 239 -6.24 15.99 0.12
C VAL A 239 -5.27 14.83 -0.13
N GLY A 240 -4.03 14.94 0.32
CA GLY A 240 -3.03 13.92 0.03
C GLY A 240 -1.60 14.30 0.38
N PHE A 241 -0.70 13.36 0.09
CA PHE A 241 0.75 13.51 0.26
C PHE A 241 1.43 13.57 -1.11
N TYR A 242 2.19 14.63 -1.33
CA TYR A 242 2.80 14.96 -2.62
C TYR A 242 4.32 15.10 -2.45
N PRO A 243 5.07 14.00 -2.62
CA PRO A 243 6.52 14.03 -2.57
C PRO A 243 7.10 14.50 -3.91
N ALA A 244 8.17 15.27 -3.82
CA ALA A 244 8.99 15.67 -4.95
C ALA A 244 10.46 15.57 -4.60
N THR A 245 11.27 15.11 -5.55
CA THR A 245 12.72 15.01 -5.39
C THR A 245 13.40 15.84 -6.46
N LEU A 246 14.15 16.86 -6.05
CA LEU A 246 14.91 17.74 -6.93
C LEU A 246 16.39 17.43 -6.83
N ALA A 247 17.06 17.33 -7.96
CA ALA A 247 18.51 17.23 -8.05
C ALA A 247 19.08 18.49 -8.70
N PHE A 248 20.07 19.08 -8.05
CA PHE A 248 20.80 20.27 -8.48
C PHE A 248 22.21 19.84 -8.89
N GLU A 249 22.62 20.14 -10.11
CA GLU A 249 23.95 19.85 -10.64
C GLU A 249 24.84 21.10 -10.61
N PHE A 250 26.07 20.91 -10.15
CA PHE A 250 27.09 21.94 -10.07
C PHE A 250 28.40 21.46 -10.68
N LYS A 251 29.20 22.39 -11.18
CA LYS A 251 30.57 22.16 -11.66
C LYS A 251 31.54 23.19 -11.05
N PRO A 252 32.72 22.76 -10.58
CA PRO A 252 33.78 23.69 -10.16
C PRO A 252 34.36 24.52 -11.32
N ASP A 253 34.35 23.95 -12.53
CA ASP A 253 34.87 24.59 -13.74
C ASP A 253 34.10 24.09 -14.97
N LEU A 254 34.02 24.89 -16.03
CA LEU A 254 33.33 24.56 -17.28
C LEU A 254 34.18 23.70 -18.23
N GLY A 255 35.45 23.45 -17.89
CA GLY A 255 36.33 22.58 -18.66
C GLY A 255 35.81 21.12 -18.80
N PRO A 256 36.14 20.42 -19.90
CA PRO A 256 35.65 19.06 -20.18
C PRO A 256 36.17 17.99 -19.20
N SER A 257 37.23 18.28 -18.44
CA SER A 257 37.79 17.39 -17.40
C SER A 257 37.16 17.59 -16.02
N SER A 258 36.29 18.59 -15.85
CA SER A 258 35.70 18.93 -14.55
C SER A 258 34.53 18.01 -14.20
N THR A 259 34.64 17.30 -13.08
CA THR A 259 33.60 16.39 -12.58
C THR A 259 32.45 17.17 -11.95
N SER A 260 31.22 16.93 -12.43
CA SER A 260 30.03 17.50 -11.79
C SER A 260 29.69 16.80 -10.47
N PHE A 261 29.07 17.53 -9.56
CA PHE A 261 28.50 17.00 -8.33
C PHE A 261 27.03 17.39 -8.18
N HIS A 262 26.27 16.57 -7.46
CA HIS A 262 24.83 16.77 -7.29
C HIS A 262 24.43 16.92 -5.83
N ILE A 263 23.57 17.90 -5.54
CA ILE A 263 22.88 18.04 -4.26
C ILE A 263 21.40 17.73 -4.50
N VAL A 264 20.81 16.89 -3.64
CA VAL A 264 19.43 16.43 -3.75
C VAL A 264 18.62 16.98 -2.58
N ARG A 265 17.41 17.47 -2.89
CA ARG A 265 16.42 17.93 -1.92
C ARG A 265 15.09 17.24 -2.14
N PHE A 266 14.40 16.96 -1.04
CA PHE A 266 13.05 16.42 -1.02
C PHE A 266 12.09 17.53 -0.60
N ILE A 267 10.95 17.62 -1.28
CA ILE A 267 9.83 18.48 -0.90
C ILE A 267 8.66 17.54 -0.61
N GLU A 268 8.12 17.60 0.59
CA GLU A 268 6.99 16.80 1.05
C GLU A 268 5.82 17.75 1.33
N ALA A 269 4.95 17.92 0.34
CA ALA A 269 3.74 18.71 0.51
C ALA A 269 2.59 17.83 1.01
N GLN A 270 2.10 18.13 2.21
CA GLN A 270 0.95 17.49 2.82
C GLN A 270 -0.24 18.44 2.76
N CYS A 271 -1.22 18.10 1.93
CA CYS A 271 -2.50 18.83 1.87
C CYS A 271 -3.50 18.11 2.77
N MET A 272 -3.95 18.78 3.83
CA MET A 272 -4.91 18.23 4.79
C MET A 272 -6.21 19.05 4.79
N GLY A 273 -7.34 18.37 4.89
CA GLY A 273 -8.61 19.01 5.22
C GLY A 273 -8.76 19.21 6.74
N SER A 274 -9.80 19.93 7.18
CA SER A 274 -10.09 20.17 8.60
C SER A 274 -10.12 18.88 9.43
N LEU A 275 -10.80 17.84 8.94
CA LEU A 275 -10.84 16.54 9.60
C LEU A 275 -9.46 15.86 9.71
N GLY A 276 -8.59 16.06 8.73
CA GLY A 276 -7.23 15.49 8.76
C GLY A 276 -6.37 16.12 9.86
N VAL A 277 -6.59 17.40 10.15
CA VAL A 277 -5.95 18.12 11.26
C VAL A 277 -6.50 17.63 12.60
N GLU A 278 -7.82 17.45 12.73
CA GLU A 278 -8.45 16.91 13.94
C GLU A 278 -7.99 15.48 14.27
N LEU A 279 -7.79 14.65 13.25
CA LEU A 279 -7.33 13.27 13.38
C LEU A 279 -5.80 13.14 13.43
N ALA A 280 -5.06 14.26 13.47
CA ALA A 280 -3.61 14.22 13.49
C ALA A 280 -3.08 13.53 14.77
N PRO A 281 -1.95 12.82 14.69
CA PRO A 281 -1.36 12.19 15.88
C PRO A 281 -1.07 13.24 16.96
N VAL A 282 -1.62 13.05 18.15
CA VAL A 282 -1.39 13.95 19.32
C VAL A 282 0.06 13.85 19.83
N ALA A 283 0.74 12.73 19.55
CA ALA A 283 2.15 12.52 19.91
C ALA A 283 2.86 11.62 18.87
N PRO A 284 4.20 11.67 18.79
CA PRO A 284 4.98 10.76 17.95
C PRO A 284 4.70 9.29 18.32
N TYR A 285 4.57 8.43 17.31
CA TYR A 285 4.39 7.00 17.51
C TYR A 285 5.58 6.40 18.28
N LYS A 286 5.28 5.76 19.41
CA LYS A 286 6.26 4.97 20.18
C LYS A 286 5.88 3.50 20.07
N PRO A 287 6.75 2.64 19.51
CA PRO A 287 6.46 1.22 19.44
C PRO A 287 6.38 0.63 20.86
N ARG A 288 5.32 -0.15 21.13
CA ARG A 288 5.20 -0.90 22.39
C ARG A 288 6.26 -1.99 22.44
N SER A 289 7.16 -1.90 23.41
CA SER A 289 8.12 -2.97 23.68
C SER A 289 7.41 -4.16 24.31
N LEU A 290 7.82 -5.37 23.93
CA LEU A 290 7.41 -6.56 24.64
C LEU A 290 7.94 -6.48 26.08
N PRO A 291 7.11 -6.70 27.12
CA PRO A 291 7.61 -6.81 28.48
C PRO A 291 8.62 -7.96 28.56
N VAL A 292 9.65 -7.80 29.40
CA VAL A 292 10.63 -8.86 29.68
C VAL A 292 9.86 -10.11 30.09
N TRP A 293 10.13 -11.24 29.43
CA TRP A 293 9.49 -12.52 29.71
C TRP A 293 9.60 -12.81 31.20
N THR A 294 8.47 -12.77 31.90
CA THR A 294 8.39 -13.16 33.31
C THR A 294 8.02 -14.65 33.34
N PRO A 295 8.76 -15.48 34.09
CA PRO A 295 8.44 -16.90 34.21
C PRO A 295 7.01 -17.06 34.73
N GLU A 296 6.25 -17.97 34.14
CA GLU A 296 4.93 -18.34 34.65
C GLU A 296 5.08 -18.90 36.07
N VAL A 297 4.75 -18.08 37.07
CA VAL A 297 4.64 -18.55 38.45
C VAL A 297 3.41 -19.45 38.50
N ASN A 298 3.56 -20.64 39.10
CA ASN A 298 2.44 -21.54 39.37
C ASN A 298 1.44 -20.83 40.31
N CYS A 299 0.42 -20.20 39.73
CA CYS A 299 -0.62 -19.48 40.45
C CYS A 299 -1.95 -20.25 40.33
N LYS A 300 -2.75 -20.21 41.39
CA LYS A 300 -4.10 -20.78 41.36
C LYS A 300 -5.01 -19.88 40.52
N ILE A 301 -5.58 -20.41 39.44
CA ILE A 301 -6.57 -19.69 38.64
C ILE A 301 -7.96 -19.92 39.23
N VAL A 302 -8.63 -18.85 39.64
CA VAL A 302 -10.03 -18.86 40.10
C VAL A 302 -10.91 -18.47 38.92
N ASP A 303 -11.76 -19.39 38.48
CA ASP A 303 -12.59 -19.18 37.30
C ASP A 303 -13.73 -18.17 37.57
N GLY A 304 -14.08 -17.40 36.55
CA GLY A 304 -15.09 -16.34 36.61
C GLY A 304 -16.48 -16.82 36.21
N GLN A 305 -17.40 -15.86 36.08
CA GLN A 305 -18.75 -16.11 35.57
C GLN A 305 -18.79 -15.77 34.07
N PRO A 306 -19.14 -16.70 33.17
CA PRO A 306 -19.28 -16.42 31.74
C PRO A 306 -20.57 -15.64 31.44
N PRO A 307 -20.63 -14.85 30.35
CA PRO A 307 -21.85 -14.13 29.99
C PRO A 307 -23.00 -15.06 29.60
N GLU A 308 -24.21 -14.65 29.98
CA GLU A 308 -25.46 -15.28 29.56
C GLU A 308 -25.51 -15.37 28.02
N GLY A 309 -25.94 -16.51 27.49
CA GLY A 309 -25.96 -16.78 26.05
C GLY A 309 -24.83 -17.69 25.57
N LEU A 310 -23.62 -17.61 26.14
CA LEU A 310 -22.55 -18.58 25.83
C LEU A 310 -22.82 -19.94 26.48
N SER A 311 -23.47 -19.94 27.64
CA SER A 311 -24.06 -21.12 28.27
C SER A 311 -25.38 -21.55 27.62
N VAL A 312 -26.07 -20.69 26.88
CA VAL A 312 -27.41 -20.96 26.31
C VAL A 312 -27.33 -21.50 24.87
N MET A 313 -26.22 -21.25 24.18
CA MET A 313 -25.88 -21.91 22.92
C MET A 313 -25.40 -23.34 23.17
N HIS A 314 -26.22 -24.17 23.81
CA HIS A 314 -26.08 -25.63 23.85
C HIS A 314 -26.34 -26.25 22.46
N LEU A 315 -25.77 -25.67 21.41
CA LEU A 315 -25.60 -26.39 20.16
C LEU A 315 -24.67 -27.55 20.51
N GLN A 316 -25.25 -28.74 20.68
CA GLN A 316 -24.49 -29.96 20.85
C GLN A 316 -23.50 -30.00 19.69
N ASN A 317 -22.21 -30.04 20.02
CA ASN A 317 -21.18 -30.30 19.03
C ASN A 317 -21.36 -31.73 18.53
N VAL A 318 -22.19 -31.90 17.49
CA VAL A 318 -22.44 -33.19 16.83
C VAL A 318 -21.11 -33.81 16.38
N VAL A 319 -20.11 -32.96 16.09
CA VAL A 319 -18.73 -33.37 15.80
C VAL A 319 -17.79 -32.81 16.89
N PRO A 320 -17.05 -33.66 17.61
CA PRO A 320 -16.13 -33.21 18.66
C PRO A 320 -15.00 -32.35 18.07
N LEU A 321 -14.68 -31.25 18.75
CA LEU A 321 -13.57 -30.36 18.39
C LEU A 321 -12.31 -30.81 19.13
N ARG A 322 -11.30 -31.29 18.41
CA ARG A 322 -10.00 -31.67 18.99
C ARG A 322 -9.29 -30.46 19.61
N ASP A 323 -8.33 -30.72 20.49
CA ASP A 323 -7.60 -29.65 21.19
C ASP A 323 -6.57 -28.92 20.33
N TYR A 324 -6.11 -29.56 19.23
CA TYR A 324 -5.07 -29.04 18.33
C TYR A 324 -3.93 -28.40 19.11
N ARG A 325 -3.26 -29.19 19.95
CA ARG A 325 -2.12 -28.69 20.74
C ARG A 325 -0.96 -28.42 19.81
N ILE A 326 -0.27 -27.30 20.05
CA ILE A 326 0.89 -26.90 19.28
C ILE A 326 1.98 -27.99 19.41
N PRO A 327 2.54 -28.48 18.31
CA PRO A 327 3.65 -29.43 18.36
C PRO A 327 4.85 -28.83 19.10
N PRO A 328 5.49 -29.57 20.04
CA PRO A 328 6.55 -29.03 20.90
C PRO A 328 7.80 -28.57 20.12
N ASP A 329 8.01 -29.14 18.94
CA ASP A 329 9.09 -28.85 18.00
C ASP A 329 8.88 -27.57 17.16
N THR A 330 7.74 -26.89 17.31
CA THR A 330 7.43 -25.66 16.55
C THR A 330 8.33 -24.48 16.96
N ASN A 331 8.68 -24.38 18.25
CA ASN A 331 9.61 -23.35 18.73
C ASN A 331 11.03 -23.51 18.17
N GLN A 332 11.45 -24.77 17.92
CA GLN A 332 12.71 -25.06 17.24
C GLN A 332 12.65 -24.59 15.79
N LEU A 333 11.53 -24.84 15.10
CA LEU A 333 11.32 -24.34 13.73
C LEU A 333 11.40 -22.82 13.65
N ILE A 334 10.76 -22.09 14.56
CA ILE A 334 10.82 -20.61 14.59
C ILE A 334 12.27 -20.13 14.74
N SER A 335 13.03 -20.76 15.64
CA SER A 335 14.44 -20.44 15.83
C SER A 335 15.24 -20.67 14.54
N LEU A 336 14.97 -21.75 13.82
CA LEU A 336 15.60 -22.07 12.52
C LEU A 336 15.19 -21.09 11.42
N LEU A 337 13.93 -20.69 11.34
CA LEU A 337 13.41 -19.74 10.34
C LEU A 337 14.00 -18.33 10.50
N LYS A 338 14.38 -17.95 11.72
CA LYS A 338 15.06 -16.69 12.00
C LYS A 338 16.54 -16.68 11.59
N GLN A 339 17.13 -17.85 11.36
CA GLN A 339 18.52 -17.94 10.93
C GLN A 339 18.65 -17.83 9.40
N PRO A 340 19.64 -17.07 8.89
CA PRO A 340 19.85 -16.87 7.46
C PRO A 340 20.40 -18.11 6.73
N SER A 341 20.78 -19.17 7.44
CA SER A 341 21.37 -20.37 6.84
C SER A 341 20.30 -21.28 6.21
N PRO A 342 20.59 -21.91 5.05
CA PRO A 342 19.71 -22.89 4.44
C PRO A 342 19.75 -24.20 5.25
N CYS A 343 18.78 -24.36 6.16
CA CYS A 343 18.58 -25.60 6.90
C CYS A 343 17.66 -26.56 6.12
N ARG A 344 18.04 -27.84 6.04
CA ARG A 344 17.21 -28.92 5.45
C ARG A 344 16.10 -29.37 6.40
N ASP A 345 15.21 -28.48 6.79
CA ASP A 345 13.99 -28.83 7.53
C ASP A 345 12.83 -29.04 6.56
N ARG A 346 12.17 -30.21 6.62
CA ARG A 346 10.99 -30.54 5.80
C ARG A 346 9.88 -29.50 5.98
N ARG A 347 9.70 -28.96 7.19
CA ARG A 347 8.66 -27.94 7.49
C ARG A 347 8.98 -26.61 6.83
N ARG A 348 10.27 -26.23 6.76
CA ARG A 348 10.71 -25.04 6.01
C ARG A 348 10.46 -25.23 4.51
N ALA A 349 10.82 -26.38 3.96
CA ALA A 349 10.55 -26.71 2.56
C ALA A 349 9.04 -26.70 2.24
N LEU A 350 8.20 -27.16 3.18
CA LEU A 350 6.73 -27.09 3.06
C LEU A 350 6.22 -25.64 3.00
N LEU A 351 6.74 -24.76 3.85
CA LEU A 351 6.39 -23.34 3.85
C LEU A 351 6.85 -22.62 2.57
N GLU A 352 8.01 -22.99 2.02
CA GLU A 352 8.55 -22.42 0.77
C GLU A 352 7.86 -22.98 -0.49
N SER A 353 7.33 -24.21 -0.44
CA SER A 353 6.65 -24.83 -1.59
C SER A 353 5.35 -24.11 -2.00
N PRO A 354 4.97 -24.08 -3.29
CA PRO A 354 3.66 -23.53 -3.68
C PRO A 354 2.52 -24.35 -3.07
N LEU A 355 1.38 -23.70 -2.77
CA LEU A 355 0.21 -24.40 -2.22
C LEU A 355 -0.40 -25.32 -3.28
N SER A 356 -0.54 -26.60 -2.96
CA SER A 356 -1.17 -27.63 -3.77
C SER A 356 -2.19 -28.41 -2.95
N TRP A 357 -3.02 -29.23 -3.61
CA TRP A 357 -3.99 -30.05 -2.90
C TRP A 357 -3.33 -31.05 -1.94
N GLU A 358 -2.21 -31.63 -2.35
CA GLU A 358 -1.46 -32.64 -1.59
C GLU A 358 -0.85 -32.07 -0.32
N ASN A 359 -0.39 -30.81 -0.36
CA ASN A 359 0.24 -30.15 0.78
C ASN A 359 -0.69 -29.23 1.57
N TYR A 360 -1.94 -29.03 1.11
CA TYR A 360 -2.89 -28.06 1.67
C TYR A 360 -3.07 -28.22 3.18
N THR A 361 -3.40 -29.43 3.63
CA THR A 361 -3.73 -29.69 5.04
C THR A 361 -2.52 -29.47 5.94
N GLU A 362 -1.38 -30.11 5.61
CA GLU A 362 -0.14 -30.03 6.40
C GLU A 362 0.35 -28.58 6.46
N LYS A 363 0.34 -27.87 5.33
CA LYS A 363 0.80 -26.48 5.23
C LYS A 363 -0.11 -25.51 5.98
N MET A 364 -1.44 -25.62 5.83
CA MET A 364 -2.39 -24.74 6.52
C MET A 364 -2.36 -24.97 8.03
N GLN A 365 -2.28 -26.22 8.48
CA GLN A 365 -2.13 -26.51 9.91
C GLN A 365 -0.83 -25.93 10.49
N LEU A 366 0.29 -26.06 9.78
CA LEU A 366 1.56 -25.47 10.22
C LEU A 366 1.48 -23.93 10.31
N LEU A 367 0.89 -23.28 9.32
CA LEU A 367 0.69 -21.82 9.33
C LEU A 367 -0.20 -21.38 10.50
N LEU A 368 -1.26 -22.13 10.81
CA LEU A 368 -2.14 -21.84 11.96
C LEU A 368 -1.41 -21.97 13.30
N TYR A 369 -0.54 -22.99 13.47
CA TYR A 369 0.27 -23.11 14.69
C TYR A 369 1.27 -21.95 14.84
N LEU A 370 1.89 -21.51 13.73
CA LEU A 370 2.80 -20.37 13.74
C LEU A 370 2.07 -19.07 14.05
N GLU A 371 0.87 -18.88 13.49
CA GLU A 371 0.00 -17.74 13.80
C GLU A 371 -0.41 -17.74 15.27
N GLU A 372 -0.82 -18.88 15.83
CA GLU A 372 -1.19 -19.01 17.25
C GLU A 372 -0.05 -18.55 18.18
N LEU A 373 1.19 -19.01 17.92
CA LEU A 373 2.37 -18.60 18.68
C LEU A 373 2.66 -17.10 18.53
N GLN A 374 2.47 -16.54 17.34
CA GLN A 374 2.67 -15.10 17.11
C GLN A 374 1.58 -14.27 17.81
N MET A 375 0.32 -14.70 17.77
CA MET A 375 -0.79 -14.09 18.49
C MET A 375 -0.54 -14.08 20.02
N GLU A 376 -0.01 -15.17 20.59
CA GLU A 376 0.37 -15.24 22.01
C GLU A 376 1.47 -14.24 22.39
N VAL A 377 2.40 -13.96 21.48
CA VAL A 377 3.44 -12.94 21.69
C VAL A 377 2.87 -11.53 21.54
N ASP A 378 2.04 -11.32 20.52
CA ASP A 378 1.49 -9.99 20.21
C ASP A 378 0.50 -9.51 21.26
N ILE A 379 -0.33 -10.40 21.80
CA ILE A 379 -1.30 -10.03 22.83
C ILE A 379 -0.62 -9.59 24.14
N LYS A 380 0.56 -10.13 24.45
CA LYS A 380 1.35 -9.78 25.65
C LYS A 380 1.80 -8.32 25.67
N LYS A 381 1.86 -7.66 24.50
CA LYS A 381 2.14 -6.21 24.40
C LYS A 381 1.09 -5.34 25.10
N TYR A 382 -0.10 -5.90 25.31
CA TYR A 382 -1.22 -5.20 25.95
C TYR A 382 -1.35 -5.53 27.43
N ASN A 383 -0.61 -6.52 27.95
CA ASN A 383 -0.59 -6.84 29.37
C ASN A 383 -0.27 -5.60 30.21
N ILE A 384 -0.78 -5.56 31.43
CA ILE A 384 -0.56 -4.49 32.40
C ILE A 384 0.15 -5.14 33.60
N PRO A 385 1.35 -4.68 34.01
CA PRO A 385 2.06 -3.46 33.60
C PRO A 385 2.59 -3.45 32.15
N ASN A 386 2.57 -2.28 31.52
CA ASN A 386 3.27 -1.98 30.26
C ASN A 386 3.86 -0.56 30.28
N ASN A 387 4.40 -0.11 29.15
CA ASN A 387 4.99 1.24 28.99
C ASN A 387 4.01 2.38 29.25
N ASP A 388 2.69 2.15 29.10
CA ASP A 388 1.66 3.17 29.19
C ASP A 388 1.02 3.21 30.60
N LYS A 389 0.83 2.05 31.24
CA LYS A 389 0.18 1.91 32.56
C LYS A 389 0.93 0.89 33.43
N GLU A 390 1.26 1.29 34.66
CA GLU A 390 1.89 0.40 35.66
C GLU A 390 0.86 -0.54 36.32
N TYR A 391 -0.36 -0.06 36.55
CA TYR A 391 -1.44 -0.86 37.14
C TYR A 391 -2.78 -0.52 36.49
N ALA A 392 -3.69 -1.49 36.50
CA ALA A 392 -5.08 -1.30 36.12
C ALA A 392 -5.94 -1.06 37.36
N THR A 393 -6.93 -0.20 37.25
CA THR A 393 -8.03 -0.05 38.20
C THR A 393 -9.32 -0.50 37.52
N MET A 394 -10.28 -0.95 38.33
CA MET A 394 -11.61 -1.29 37.85
C MET A 394 -12.64 -0.55 38.67
N VAL A 395 -13.85 -0.44 38.13
CA VAL A 395 -14.99 0.18 38.81
C VAL A 395 -16.19 -0.76 38.72
N ARG A 396 -17.02 -0.83 39.76
CA ARG A 396 -18.26 -1.60 39.69
C ARG A 396 -19.20 -1.01 38.64
N ASP A 397 -19.80 -1.87 37.83
CA ASP A 397 -20.76 -1.43 36.82
C ASP A 397 -21.98 -0.74 37.49
N PRO A 398 -22.47 0.39 36.94
CA PRO A 398 -23.59 1.11 37.53
C PRO A 398 -24.90 0.32 37.46
N VAL A 399 -25.10 -0.50 36.42
CA VAL A 399 -26.32 -1.26 36.14
C VAL A 399 -26.27 -2.66 36.75
N ASN A 400 -25.18 -3.41 36.51
CA ASN A 400 -25.03 -4.77 37.01
C ASN A 400 -23.86 -4.88 38.00
N LYS A 401 -24.15 -4.80 39.30
CA LYS A 401 -23.15 -4.83 40.38
C LYS A 401 -22.29 -6.11 40.44
N LYS A 402 -22.62 -7.14 39.66
CA LYS A 402 -21.80 -8.36 39.53
C LYS A 402 -20.66 -8.22 38.50
N LEU A 403 -20.61 -7.11 37.76
CA LEU A 403 -19.61 -6.84 36.74
C LEU A 403 -18.67 -5.73 37.18
N LEU A 404 -17.40 -5.87 36.77
CA LEU A 404 -16.37 -4.84 36.92
C LEU A 404 -16.00 -4.28 35.55
N VAL A 405 -15.83 -2.97 35.47
CA VAL A 405 -15.45 -2.25 34.26
C VAL A 405 -13.96 -1.95 34.30
N LEU A 406 -13.23 -2.40 33.29
CA LEU A 406 -11.81 -2.13 33.08
C LEU A 406 -11.64 -1.19 31.88
N GLU A 407 -10.89 -0.11 32.05
CA GLU A 407 -10.54 0.80 30.96
C GLU A 407 -9.38 0.23 30.13
N VAL A 408 -9.64 0.01 28.84
CA VAL A 408 -8.70 -0.53 27.86
C VAL A 408 -8.78 0.34 26.59
N PRO A 409 -7.97 1.41 26.49
CA PRO A 409 -7.98 2.29 25.33
C PRO A 409 -7.70 1.54 24.02
N GLY A 410 -8.49 1.80 22.98
CA GLY A 410 -8.31 1.18 21.65
C GLY A 410 -8.88 -0.23 21.50
N VAL A 411 -9.61 -0.74 22.50
CA VAL A 411 -10.26 -2.07 22.42
C VAL A 411 -11.32 -2.14 21.33
N SER A 412 -12.08 -1.05 21.10
CA SER A 412 -13.06 -0.97 20.01
C SER A 412 -12.44 -1.05 18.61
N GLU A 413 -11.15 -0.72 18.49
CA GLU A 413 -10.36 -0.87 17.26
C GLU A 413 -9.72 -2.26 17.12
N ASN A 414 -10.04 -3.20 18.02
CA ASN A 414 -9.42 -4.51 18.17
C ASN A 414 -7.93 -4.43 18.55
N ARG A 415 -7.55 -3.48 19.41
CA ARG A 415 -6.17 -3.28 19.90
C ARG A 415 -6.15 -3.06 21.43
N PRO A 416 -6.31 -4.12 22.25
CA PRO A 416 -6.20 -5.55 21.91
C PRO A 416 -7.48 -6.14 21.30
N SER A 417 -7.32 -7.22 20.53
CA SER A 417 -8.45 -7.98 19.96
C SER A 417 -9.17 -8.75 21.05
N VAL A 418 -10.17 -8.11 21.66
CA VAL A 418 -10.99 -8.66 22.74
C VAL A 418 -12.45 -8.67 22.31
N LEU A 419 -13.09 -9.83 22.37
CA LEU A 419 -14.49 -10.03 22.02
C LEU A 419 -15.28 -10.51 23.24
N ARG A 420 -16.61 -10.39 23.16
CA ARG A 420 -17.51 -10.97 24.17
C ARG A 420 -17.26 -12.48 24.26
N GLY A 421 -17.06 -12.97 25.48
CA GLY A 421 -16.76 -14.37 25.79
C GLY A 421 -15.27 -14.67 25.98
N ASP A 422 -14.39 -13.75 25.59
CA ASP A 422 -12.96 -13.90 25.84
C ASP A 422 -12.64 -13.80 27.33
N LYS A 423 -11.45 -14.27 27.70
CA LYS A 423 -10.99 -14.34 29.08
C LYS A 423 -9.81 -13.42 29.30
N LEU A 424 -9.82 -12.70 30.42
CA LEU A 424 -8.67 -11.96 30.91
C LEU A 424 -8.26 -12.56 32.26
N LEU A 425 -6.95 -12.61 32.53
CA LEU A 425 -6.42 -13.04 33.81
C LEU A 425 -6.01 -11.81 34.60
N VAL A 426 -6.48 -11.72 35.84
CA VAL A 426 -6.33 -10.52 36.67
C VAL A 426 -5.75 -10.88 38.02
N CYS A 427 -4.71 -10.17 38.44
CA CYS A 427 -4.01 -10.40 39.70
C CYS A 427 -4.08 -9.14 40.56
N PRO A 428 -4.71 -9.16 41.75
CA PRO A 428 -4.67 -8.05 42.69
C PRO A 428 -3.24 -7.77 43.16
N ILE A 429 -2.84 -6.49 43.21
CA ILE A 429 -1.54 -6.10 43.72
C ILE A 429 -1.52 -6.34 45.24
N GLY A 430 -0.70 -7.30 45.67
CA GLY A 430 -0.62 -7.78 47.05
C GLY A 430 -0.82 -9.29 47.18
N GLU A 431 -1.55 -9.91 46.24
CA GLU A 431 -1.81 -11.36 46.20
C GLU A 431 -1.06 -12.01 45.02
N LYS A 432 0.21 -12.37 45.22
CA LYS A 432 1.06 -12.91 44.15
C LYS A 432 0.79 -14.39 43.76
N GLY A 433 -0.18 -15.05 44.42
CA GLY A 433 -0.45 -16.49 44.25
C GLY A 433 -1.77 -16.86 43.55
N VAL A 434 -2.64 -15.88 43.27
CA VAL A 434 -3.99 -16.12 42.73
C VAL A 434 -4.22 -15.26 41.49
N LYS A 435 -4.65 -15.89 40.40
CA LYS A 435 -5.15 -15.20 39.20
C LYS A 435 -6.66 -15.39 39.14
N TYR A 436 -7.41 -14.31 38.97
CA TYR A 436 -8.85 -14.36 38.76
C TYR A 436 -9.15 -14.27 37.26
N CYS A 437 -9.95 -15.21 36.76
CA CYS A 437 -10.42 -15.17 35.38
C CYS A 437 -11.64 -14.26 35.28
N GLY A 438 -11.53 -13.22 34.44
CA GLY A 438 -12.63 -12.32 34.10
C GLY A 438 -13.13 -12.61 32.70
N TYR A 439 -14.41 -12.96 32.55
CA TYR A 439 -15.03 -13.15 31.24
C TYR A 439 -15.59 -11.85 30.70
N VAL A 440 -15.30 -11.55 29.45
CA VAL A 440 -15.80 -10.35 28.77
C VAL A 440 -17.29 -10.50 28.48
N HIS A 441 -18.09 -9.67 29.12
CA HIS A 441 -19.54 -9.60 28.90
C HIS A 441 -19.91 -8.62 27.79
N SER A 442 -19.19 -7.51 27.71
CA SER A 442 -19.42 -6.46 26.72
C SER A 442 -18.13 -5.69 26.47
N VAL A 443 -17.92 -5.30 25.22
CA VAL A 443 -16.86 -4.40 24.79
C VAL A 443 -17.51 -3.04 24.49
N GLN A 444 -16.99 -1.97 25.08
CA GLN A 444 -17.39 -0.59 24.84
C GLN A 444 -16.30 0.14 24.05
N LEU A 445 -16.37 1.48 23.91
CA LEU A 445 -15.41 2.26 23.12
C LEU A 445 -13.96 2.05 23.61
N ASP A 446 -13.72 2.34 24.89
CA ASP A 446 -12.40 2.26 25.55
C ASP A 446 -12.44 1.47 26.86
N SER A 447 -13.44 0.60 27.02
CA SER A 447 -13.59 -0.19 28.25
C SER A 447 -14.24 -1.55 27.97
N VAL A 448 -14.01 -2.49 28.89
CA VAL A 448 -14.59 -3.83 28.85
C VAL A 448 -15.29 -4.14 30.17
N LYS A 449 -16.44 -4.80 30.09
CA LYS A 449 -17.17 -5.31 31.26
C LYS A 449 -16.79 -6.75 31.50
N LEU A 450 -16.28 -7.04 32.69
CA LEU A 450 -15.74 -8.34 33.08
C LEU A 450 -16.60 -8.96 34.18
N GLY A 451 -16.90 -10.25 34.05
CA GLY A 451 -17.54 -11.05 35.09
C GLY A 451 -16.53 -11.95 35.77
N PHE A 452 -16.42 -11.81 37.10
CA PHE A 452 -15.49 -12.54 37.94
C PHE A 452 -16.20 -13.49 38.90
N SER A 453 -15.41 -14.31 39.60
CA SER A 453 -15.89 -15.12 40.71
C SER A 453 -16.42 -14.26 41.86
N SER A 454 -17.40 -14.76 42.63
CA SER A 454 -17.89 -14.08 43.84
C SER A 454 -16.77 -13.73 44.81
N LYS A 455 -15.76 -14.59 44.94
CA LYS A 455 -14.59 -14.38 45.82
C LYS A 455 -13.88 -13.04 45.58
N LEU A 456 -13.72 -12.65 44.32
CA LEU A 456 -13.10 -11.36 43.98
C LEU A 456 -14.07 -10.22 44.22
N LEU A 457 -15.35 -10.40 43.88
CA LEU A 457 -16.38 -9.36 44.04
C LEU A 457 -16.61 -9.00 45.51
N ASP A 458 -16.53 -10.00 46.40
CA ASP A 458 -16.73 -9.83 47.84
C ASP A 458 -15.57 -9.06 48.49
N SER A 459 -14.33 -9.25 48.00
CA SER A 459 -13.14 -8.52 48.47
C SER A 459 -12.85 -7.23 47.71
N PHE A 460 -13.62 -6.92 46.66
CA PHE A 460 -13.36 -5.79 45.78
C PHE A 460 -13.71 -4.44 46.42
N ILE A 461 -12.73 -3.53 46.43
CA ILE A 461 -12.84 -2.15 46.88
C ILE A 461 -12.46 -1.23 45.71
N ASP A 462 -13.20 -0.14 45.53
CA ASP A 462 -12.89 0.86 44.50
C ASP A 462 -11.48 1.45 44.73
N GLY A 463 -10.69 1.54 43.65
CA GLY A 463 -9.29 1.98 43.70
C GLY A 463 -8.26 0.87 43.92
N MET A 464 -8.70 -0.39 44.09
CA MET A 464 -7.78 -1.54 44.03
C MET A 464 -7.01 -1.57 42.71
N LYS A 465 -5.73 -1.94 42.81
CA LYS A 465 -4.81 -2.03 41.69
C LYS A 465 -4.65 -3.48 41.27
N PHE A 466 -4.58 -3.71 39.96
CA PHE A 466 -4.49 -5.03 39.36
C PHE A 466 -3.40 -5.07 38.27
N SER A 467 -2.78 -6.23 38.14
CA SER A 467 -2.08 -6.63 36.92
C SER A 467 -3.05 -7.40 36.03
N VAL A 468 -3.03 -7.13 34.72
CA VAL A 468 -3.97 -7.72 33.74
C VAL A 468 -3.16 -8.43 32.66
N GLU A 469 -3.51 -9.68 32.40
CA GLU A 469 -2.96 -10.50 31.35
C GLU A 469 -4.06 -10.85 30.34
N PHE A 470 -3.83 -10.44 29.10
CA PHE A 470 -4.75 -10.70 27.99
C PHE A 470 -4.49 -12.08 27.41
N THR A 471 -5.55 -12.85 27.15
CA THR A 471 -5.44 -14.21 26.61
C THR A 471 -6.07 -14.31 25.23
N VAL A 472 -5.54 -15.22 24.40
CA VAL A 472 -6.04 -15.45 23.04
C VAL A 472 -7.14 -16.50 23.07
N ASN A 473 -8.25 -16.23 22.39
CA ASN A 473 -9.30 -17.23 22.18
C ASN A 473 -8.90 -18.24 21.08
N ARG A 474 -8.53 -19.45 21.50
CA ARG A 474 -8.11 -20.55 20.61
C ARG A 474 -9.26 -21.18 19.80
N LEU A 475 -10.52 -20.84 20.09
CA LEU A 475 -11.68 -21.49 19.45
C LEU A 475 -11.63 -21.35 17.92
N THR A 476 -11.39 -20.14 17.42
CA THR A 476 -11.33 -19.85 15.98
C THR A 476 -10.23 -20.64 15.29
N LEU A 477 -9.03 -20.68 15.89
CA LEU A 477 -7.89 -21.43 15.36
C LEU A 477 -8.18 -22.94 15.34
N ARG A 478 -8.75 -23.50 16.41
CA ARG A 478 -9.17 -24.91 16.47
C ARG A 478 -10.20 -25.23 15.38
N LEU A 479 -11.16 -24.34 15.14
CA LEU A 479 -12.14 -24.50 14.07
C LEU A 479 -11.47 -24.47 12.68
N GLN A 480 -10.49 -23.62 12.47
CA GLN A 480 -9.71 -23.55 11.23
C GLN A 480 -8.85 -24.82 11.02
N HIS A 481 -8.20 -25.35 12.06
CA HIS A 481 -7.50 -26.63 11.99
C HIS A 481 -8.44 -27.77 11.58
N ARG A 482 -9.62 -27.83 12.21
CA ARG A 482 -10.65 -28.81 11.86
C ARG A 482 -11.14 -28.64 10.42
N ALA A 483 -11.33 -27.40 9.97
CA ALA A 483 -11.75 -27.12 8.60
C ALA A 483 -10.73 -27.62 7.57
N ALA A 484 -9.42 -27.45 7.84
CA ALA A 484 -8.36 -27.98 6.99
C ALA A 484 -8.40 -29.53 6.90
N GLU A 485 -8.61 -30.23 8.03
CA GLU A 485 -8.76 -31.69 8.04
C GLU A 485 -10.02 -32.16 7.30
N LEU A 486 -11.13 -31.45 7.50
CA LEU A 486 -12.41 -31.76 6.85
C LEU A 486 -12.35 -31.53 5.34
N ALA A 487 -11.58 -30.54 4.87
CA ALA A 487 -11.41 -30.30 3.45
C ALA A 487 -10.89 -31.55 2.73
N ALA A 488 -9.84 -32.18 3.27
CA ALA A 488 -9.29 -33.43 2.74
C ALA A 488 -10.31 -34.58 2.84
N THR A 489 -10.92 -34.76 4.01
CA THR A 489 -11.88 -35.85 4.28
C THR A 489 -13.11 -35.79 3.37
N LYS A 490 -13.61 -34.58 3.09
CA LYS A 490 -14.77 -34.31 2.23
C LYS A 490 -14.41 -34.09 0.76
N ARG A 491 -13.13 -34.26 0.38
CA ARG A 491 -12.62 -34.14 -1.01
C ARG A 491 -12.99 -32.80 -1.66
N LEU A 492 -12.83 -31.70 -0.93
CA LEU A 492 -13.15 -30.34 -1.40
C LEU A 492 -12.13 -29.77 -2.42
N GLY A 493 -11.21 -30.58 -2.94
CA GLY A 493 -10.15 -30.16 -3.85
C GLY A 493 -10.67 -29.45 -5.11
N LYS A 494 -11.80 -29.89 -5.68
CA LYS A 494 -12.40 -29.24 -6.86
C LYS A 494 -12.91 -27.81 -6.60
N VAL A 495 -13.22 -27.49 -5.34
CA VAL A 495 -13.72 -26.17 -4.93
C VAL A 495 -12.55 -25.27 -4.53
N LEU A 496 -11.59 -25.82 -3.77
CA LEU A 496 -10.42 -25.07 -3.26
C LEU A 496 -9.33 -24.88 -4.32
N PHE A 497 -9.18 -25.84 -5.23
CA PHE A 497 -8.22 -25.85 -6.33
C PHE A 497 -8.93 -26.16 -7.66
N PRO A 498 -9.82 -25.28 -8.13
CA PRO A 498 -10.53 -25.50 -9.38
C PRO A 498 -9.55 -25.51 -10.56
N ALA A 499 -9.54 -26.61 -11.31
CA ALA A 499 -8.79 -26.71 -12.57
C ALA A 499 -9.64 -26.20 -13.73
N ALA A 500 -9.02 -25.52 -14.70
CA ALA A 500 -9.70 -25.11 -15.91
C ALA A 500 -10.21 -26.36 -16.67
N PRO A 501 -11.49 -26.43 -17.06
CA PRO A 501 -11.97 -27.53 -17.88
C PRO A 501 -11.23 -27.53 -19.24
N ALA A 502 -10.88 -28.72 -19.73
CA ALA A 502 -10.14 -28.89 -20.99
C ALA A 502 -10.91 -28.40 -22.23
N TYR A 503 -12.23 -28.19 -22.10
CA TYR A 503 -13.11 -27.72 -23.17
C TYR A 503 -14.09 -26.69 -22.60
N VAL A 504 -13.96 -25.43 -23.01
CA VAL A 504 -14.97 -24.38 -22.77
C VAL A 504 -15.81 -24.27 -24.03
N SER A 505 -16.93 -24.99 -24.11
CA SER A 505 -17.85 -24.88 -25.25
C SER A 505 -19.31 -25.15 -24.90
N GLN A 506 -19.78 -24.65 -23.76
CA GLN A 506 -21.21 -24.50 -23.54
C GLN A 506 -21.47 -23.04 -23.16
N GLN A 507 -22.07 -22.30 -24.08
CA GLN A 507 -22.71 -21.03 -23.75
C GLN A 507 -23.82 -21.36 -22.75
N ILE A 508 -23.60 -21.03 -21.48
CA ILE A 508 -24.62 -21.23 -20.45
C ILE A 508 -25.69 -20.16 -20.70
N GLU A 509 -26.91 -20.61 -21.01
CA GLU A 509 -28.04 -19.70 -21.12
C GLU A 509 -28.30 -19.06 -19.76
N LEU A 510 -28.18 -17.74 -19.70
CA LEU A 510 -28.42 -16.98 -18.49
C LEU A 510 -29.93 -16.84 -18.28
N PRO A 511 -30.44 -17.11 -17.07
CA PRO A 511 -31.85 -16.97 -16.78
C PRO A 511 -32.27 -15.50 -16.90
N ASN A 512 -33.41 -15.26 -17.55
CA ASN A 512 -34.06 -13.96 -17.53
C ASN A 512 -34.75 -13.78 -16.17
N LEU A 513 -34.01 -13.20 -15.22
CA LEU A 513 -34.48 -12.94 -13.87
C LEU A 513 -35.20 -11.59 -13.80
N ARG A 514 -36.33 -11.55 -13.08
CA ARG A 514 -36.91 -10.30 -12.59
C ARG A 514 -36.35 -10.05 -11.20
N LEU A 515 -35.46 -9.08 -11.08
CA LEU A 515 -34.81 -8.74 -9.81
C LEU A 515 -35.85 -8.18 -8.82
N PHE A 516 -35.68 -8.48 -7.52
CA PHE A 516 -36.55 -7.93 -6.48
C PHE A 516 -36.24 -6.45 -6.24
N ASP A 517 -34.98 -6.06 -6.31
CA ASP A 517 -34.55 -4.66 -6.28
C ASP A 517 -34.42 -4.10 -7.72
N SER A 518 -35.38 -3.28 -8.13
CA SER A 518 -35.40 -2.63 -9.44
C SER A 518 -34.25 -1.65 -9.67
N LYS A 519 -33.56 -1.20 -8.61
CA LYS A 519 -32.35 -0.36 -8.75
C LYS A 519 -31.18 -1.15 -9.33
N LEU A 520 -31.17 -2.48 -9.16
CA LEU A 520 -30.14 -3.35 -9.73
C LEU A 520 -30.32 -3.56 -11.24
N ASP A 521 -31.54 -3.42 -11.78
CA ASP A 521 -31.79 -3.54 -13.22
C ASP A 521 -31.07 -2.45 -14.03
N GLY A 522 -30.85 -1.28 -13.42
CA GLY A 522 -30.06 -0.19 -14.01
C GLY A 522 -28.55 -0.48 -14.08
N ASN A 523 -28.05 -1.48 -13.34
CA ASN A 523 -26.64 -1.83 -13.26
C ASN A 523 -26.39 -3.20 -13.93
N LYS A 524 -25.89 -3.16 -15.17
CA LYS A 524 -25.68 -4.37 -15.97
C LYS A 524 -24.71 -5.34 -15.31
N GLU A 525 -23.65 -4.83 -14.68
CA GLU A 525 -22.63 -5.65 -14.03
C GLU A 525 -23.18 -6.41 -12.81
N GLN A 526 -24.00 -5.75 -11.98
CA GLN A 526 -24.65 -6.39 -10.83
C GLN A 526 -25.71 -7.39 -11.27
N SER A 527 -26.56 -7.03 -12.24
CA SER A 527 -27.57 -7.92 -12.79
C SER A 527 -26.95 -9.18 -13.42
N GLN A 528 -25.90 -9.00 -14.22
CA GLN A 528 -25.15 -10.12 -14.80
C GLN A 528 -24.53 -11.00 -13.71
N ALA A 529 -23.96 -10.43 -12.65
CA ALA A 529 -23.42 -11.22 -11.54
C ALA A 529 -24.50 -12.09 -10.88
N VAL A 530 -25.70 -11.54 -10.63
CA VAL A 530 -26.83 -12.31 -10.09
C VAL A 530 -27.22 -13.45 -11.03
N GLN A 531 -27.34 -13.18 -12.34
CA GLN A 531 -27.70 -14.20 -13.34
C GLN A 531 -26.70 -15.35 -13.36
N HIS A 532 -25.40 -15.07 -13.36
CA HIS A 532 -24.36 -16.11 -13.35
C HIS A 532 -24.35 -16.94 -12.05
N ILE A 533 -24.58 -16.29 -10.89
CA ILE A 533 -24.67 -16.98 -9.61
C ILE A 533 -25.87 -17.95 -9.60
N VAL A 534 -27.04 -17.49 -10.03
CA VAL A 534 -28.27 -18.30 -10.07
C VAL A 534 -28.15 -19.44 -11.09
N ALA A 535 -27.56 -19.18 -12.26
CA ALA A 535 -27.27 -20.20 -13.27
C ALA A 535 -26.23 -21.23 -12.80
N GLY A 536 -25.45 -20.92 -11.75
CA GLY A 536 -24.38 -21.77 -11.28
C GLY A 536 -23.25 -21.93 -12.31
N SER A 537 -23.01 -20.90 -13.14
CA SER A 537 -22.17 -21.02 -14.34
C SER A 537 -20.71 -21.36 -14.05
N SER A 538 -20.26 -21.13 -12.83
CA SER A 538 -18.88 -21.40 -12.39
C SER A 538 -18.72 -22.75 -11.69
N LYS A 539 -19.79 -23.50 -11.42
CA LYS A 539 -19.68 -24.80 -10.72
C LYS A 539 -18.75 -25.75 -11.49
N PRO A 540 -17.85 -26.49 -10.81
CA PRO A 540 -17.69 -26.64 -9.36
C PRO A 540 -16.85 -25.54 -8.68
N ALA A 541 -16.31 -24.59 -9.43
CA ALA A 541 -15.53 -23.48 -8.88
C ALA A 541 -16.43 -22.44 -8.17
N PRO A 542 -15.91 -21.76 -7.14
CA PRO A 542 -16.64 -20.68 -6.49
C PRO A 542 -16.80 -19.46 -7.43
N TYR A 543 -17.95 -18.80 -7.35
CA TYR A 543 -18.17 -17.52 -8.04
C TYR A 543 -17.63 -16.37 -7.19
N LEU A 544 -16.72 -15.56 -7.74
CA LEU A 544 -16.08 -14.46 -7.03
C LEU A 544 -16.69 -13.12 -7.46
N VAL A 545 -17.43 -12.47 -6.55
CA VAL A 545 -17.96 -11.12 -6.76
C VAL A 545 -16.94 -10.10 -6.27
N PHE A 546 -16.36 -9.34 -7.19
CA PHE A 546 -15.43 -8.27 -6.88
C PHE A 546 -16.09 -6.90 -7.06
N GLY A 547 -15.86 -5.98 -6.11
CA GLY A 547 -16.34 -4.61 -6.19
C GLY A 547 -15.69 -3.69 -5.15
N PRO A 548 -15.23 -2.49 -5.52
CA PRO A 548 -14.76 -1.47 -4.57
C PRO A 548 -15.75 -1.15 -3.43
N PRO A 549 -15.33 -0.48 -2.34
CA PRO A 549 -16.25 0.01 -1.31
C PRO A 549 -17.40 0.83 -1.93
N GLY A 550 -18.62 0.69 -1.42
CA GLY A 550 -19.80 1.42 -1.91
C GLY A 550 -20.47 0.85 -3.17
N THR A 551 -19.89 -0.15 -3.85
CA THR A 551 -20.45 -0.73 -5.10
C THR A 551 -21.59 -1.73 -4.91
N GLY A 552 -22.25 -1.74 -3.75
CA GLY A 552 -23.46 -2.55 -3.55
C GLY A 552 -23.27 -4.07 -3.50
N LYS A 553 -22.06 -4.60 -3.30
CA LYS A 553 -21.78 -6.06 -3.20
C LYS A 553 -22.78 -6.82 -2.32
N THR A 554 -23.09 -6.29 -1.14
CA THR A 554 -24.04 -6.90 -0.20
C THR A 554 -25.44 -6.98 -0.81
N VAL A 555 -25.90 -5.90 -1.44
CA VAL A 555 -27.21 -5.87 -2.12
C VAL A 555 -27.24 -6.90 -3.25
N THR A 556 -26.17 -7.00 -4.03
CA THR A 556 -26.02 -8.00 -5.10
C THR A 556 -26.06 -9.44 -4.58
N LEU A 557 -25.38 -9.75 -3.47
CA LEU A 557 -25.39 -11.09 -2.86
C LEU A 557 -26.76 -11.44 -2.26
N VAL A 558 -27.41 -10.49 -1.58
CA VAL A 558 -28.76 -10.67 -1.01
C VAL A 558 -29.77 -10.93 -2.13
N GLU A 559 -29.69 -10.19 -3.24
CA GLU A 559 -30.52 -10.43 -4.42
C GLU A 559 -30.30 -11.84 -4.98
N ALA A 560 -29.03 -12.27 -5.15
CA ALA A 560 -28.73 -13.61 -5.63
C ALA A 560 -29.28 -14.72 -4.70
N ILE A 561 -29.18 -14.55 -3.38
CA ILE A 561 -29.75 -15.48 -2.39
C ILE A 561 -31.27 -15.60 -2.56
N LYS A 562 -31.98 -14.46 -2.65
CA LYS A 562 -33.45 -14.45 -2.86
C LYS A 562 -33.84 -15.13 -4.18
N GLN A 563 -33.07 -14.91 -5.24
CA GLN A 563 -33.33 -15.55 -6.53
C GLN A 563 -33.09 -17.06 -6.49
N ILE A 564 -32.05 -17.54 -5.78
CA ILE A 564 -31.82 -18.97 -5.57
C ILE A 564 -32.96 -19.59 -4.79
N GLU A 565 -33.38 -18.98 -3.68
CA GLU A 565 -34.51 -19.46 -2.86
C GLU A 565 -35.80 -19.57 -3.71
N LYS A 566 -36.10 -18.54 -4.51
CA LYS A 566 -37.28 -18.52 -5.37
C LYS A 566 -37.24 -19.58 -6.47
N THR A 567 -36.06 -19.84 -7.05
CA THR A 567 -35.92 -20.73 -8.22
C THR A 567 -35.65 -22.19 -7.84
N GLN A 568 -35.14 -22.46 -6.64
CA GLN A 568 -34.70 -23.79 -6.20
C GLN A 568 -35.41 -24.20 -4.90
N ALA A 569 -36.53 -24.92 -5.04
CA ALA A 569 -37.40 -25.30 -3.93
C ALA A 569 -36.76 -26.17 -2.83
N SER A 570 -35.59 -26.78 -3.08
CA SER A 570 -34.87 -27.64 -2.13
C SER A 570 -33.49 -27.09 -1.73
N CYS A 571 -33.27 -25.78 -1.83
CA CYS A 571 -31.98 -25.19 -1.48
C CYS A 571 -31.83 -24.98 0.03
N HIS A 572 -30.64 -25.25 0.55
CA HIS A 572 -30.22 -24.81 1.88
C HIS A 572 -29.06 -23.83 1.72
N ILE A 573 -29.24 -22.60 2.20
CA ILE A 573 -28.28 -21.52 2.01
C ILE A 573 -27.61 -21.23 3.35
N LEU A 574 -26.26 -21.28 3.36
CA LEU A 574 -25.45 -20.84 4.48
C LEU A 574 -24.79 -19.51 4.12
N ALA A 575 -25.22 -18.42 4.77
CA ALA A 575 -24.61 -17.11 4.64
C ALA A 575 -23.64 -16.86 5.80
N CYS A 576 -22.40 -16.49 5.49
CA CYS A 576 -21.35 -16.25 6.47
C CYS A 576 -20.62 -14.95 6.18
N ALA A 577 -20.27 -14.20 7.23
CA ALA A 577 -19.34 -13.09 7.19
C ALA A 577 -18.35 -13.19 8.38
N PRO A 578 -17.12 -12.67 8.25
CA PRO A 578 -16.12 -12.75 9.30
C PRO A 578 -16.40 -11.83 10.51
N LEU A 579 -17.28 -10.83 10.37
CA LEU A 579 -17.64 -9.89 11.42
C LEU A 579 -19.13 -9.97 11.68
N GLN A 580 -19.52 -9.98 12.96
CA GLN A 580 -20.93 -10.06 13.38
C GLN A 580 -21.77 -8.90 12.81
N GLN A 581 -21.20 -7.70 12.65
CA GLN A 581 -21.90 -6.55 12.05
C GLN A 581 -22.16 -6.68 10.54
N ARG A 582 -21.51 -7.65 9.86
CA ARG A 582 -21.64 -7.88 8.41
C ARG A 582 -22.57 -9.04 8.05
N CYS A 583 -22.82 -9.95 8.99
CA CYS A 583 -23.92 -10.91 8.92
C CYS A 583 -25.22 -10.20 9.30
#